data_AF-A0A960WY42-F1
#
_entry.id   AF-A0A960WY42-F1
#
_cell.length_a   1.000
_cell.length_b   1.000
_cell.length_c   1.000
_cell.angle_alpha   90.00
_cell.angle_beta   90.00
_cell.angle_gamma   90.00
#
_symmetry.space_group_name_H-M   'P 1'
#
loop_
_entity.id
_entity.type
_entity.pdbx_description
1 polymer ?
#
loop_
_entity_poly.entity_id
_entity_poly.type
_entity_poly.pdbx_seq_one_letter_code
_entity_poly.pdbx_strand_id
1 'polypeptide(L)'
;MSEWTRSLIDAQSNLVLELSKRRLQHPKTGRSIDWSMLLTGAETERTNPMKARITAFSHALRGGATLLRTQPHAQFHAVAALIVLGLAGYLRVSHVEWALLIVAISLVWIAEAINTAIEFLADEVSIEWRERIKHAKDIAAFAVLVAAISAAVVGGVVFIPHLLTR
;
A
#
# COMPACT_ATOMS: atom_id res chain seq x y z
N MET A 1 -47.27 -14.86 -27.93
CA MET A 1 -46.01 -15.40 -27.37
C MET A 1 -45.68 -16.67 -28.14
N SER A 2 -44.62 -16.66 -28.95
CA SER A 2 -44.23 -17.79 -29.82
C SER A 2 -43.73 -18.98 -28.97
N GLU A 3 -43.83 -20.20 -29.49
CA GLU A 3 -43.40 -21.42 -28.77
C GLU A 3 -41.93 -21.34 -28.31
N TRP A 4 -41.08 -20.69 -29.12
CA TRP A 4 -39.68 -20.40 -28.76
C TRP A 4 -39.52 -19.51 -27.53
N THR A 5 -40.40 -18.53 -27.33
CA THR A 5 -40.35 -17.67 -26.13
C THR A 5 -40.72 -18.41 -24.85
N ARG A 6 -41.64 -19.40 -24.91
CA ARG A 6 -41.95 -20.24 -23.74
C ARG A 6 -40.79 -21.20 -23.43
N SER A 7 -40.22 -21.81 -24.46
CA SER A 7 -39.07 -22.72 -24.33
C SER A 7 -37.84 -22.04 -23.70
N LEU A 8 -37.55 -20.78 -24.05
CA LEU A 8 -36.46 -20.02 -23.46
C LEU A 8 -36.68 -19.68 -21.97
N ILE A 9 -37.92 -19.36 -21.59
CA ILE A 9 -38.29 -19.08 -20.20
C ILE A 9 -38.19 -20.36 -19.35
N ASP A 10 -38.65 -21.49 -19.88
CA ASP A 10 -38.58 -22.78 -19.20
C ASP A 10 -37.12 -23.27 -19.07
N ALA A 11 -36.29 -23.06 -20.09
CA ALA A 11 -34.87 -23.39 -20.05
C ALA A 11 -34.11 -22.56 -19.00
N GLN A 12 -34.39 -21.25 -18.89
CA GLN A 12 -33.81 -20.42 -17.83
C GLN A 12 -34.28 -20.85 -16.43
N SER A 13 -35.57 -21.14 -16.27
CA SER A 13 -36.14 -21.54 -14.98
C SER A 13 -35.56 -22.87 -14.50
N ASN A 14 -35.41 -23.84 -15.39
CA ASN A 14 -34.80 -25.14 -15.09
C ASN A 14 -33.30 -25.00 -14.77
N LEU A 15 -32.56 -24.14 -15.47
CA LEU A 15 -31.15 -23.88 -15.18
C LEU A 15 -30.96 -23.27 -13.79
N VAL A 16 -31.80 -22.30 -13.41
CA VAL A 16 -31.77 -21.68 -12.07
C VAL A 16 -32.10 -22.71 -10.98
N LEU A 17 -33.08 -23.57 -11.21
CA LEU A 17 -33.43 -24.65 -10.29
C LEU A 17 -32.30 -25.69 -10.16
N GLU A 18 -31.64 -26.04 -11.26
CA GLU A 18 -30.52 -26.98 -11.28
C GLU A 18 -29.29 -26.39 -10.57
N LEU A 19 -28.99 -25.10 -10.77
CA LEU A 19 -27.94 -24.39 -10.06
C LEU A 19 -28.25 -24.23 -8.56
N SER A 20 -29.51 -24.03 -8.19
CA SER A 20 -29.97 -24.00 -6.79
C SER A 20 -29.78 -25.37 -6.13
N LYS A 21 -30.18 -26.46 -6.79
CA LYS A 21 -29.98 -27.84 -6.31
C LYS A 21 -28.49 -28.20 -6.18
N ARG A 22 -27.65 -27.80 -7.14
CA ARG A 22 -26.19 -28.01 -7.07
C ARG A 22 -25.53 -27.18 -5.96
N ARG A 23 -26.03 -25.97 -5.67
CA ARG A 23 -25.58 -25.15 -4.54
C ARG A 23 -25.92 -25.80 -3.19
N LEU A 24 -27.04 -26.53 -3.10
CA LEU A 24 -27.43 -27.27 -1.90
C LEU A 24 -26.61 -28.57 -1.67
N GLN A 25 -26.00 -29.14 -2.70
CA GLN A 25 -25.20 -30.37 -2.60
C GLN A 25 -23.72 -30.15 -2.28
N HIS A 26 -23.23 -28.90 -2.27
CA HIS A 26 -21.88 -28.56 -1.83
C HIS A 26 -21.91 -27.93 -0.43
N PRO A 27 -21.74 -28.71 0.66
CA PRO A 27 -21.59 -28.15 1.99
C PRO A 27 -20.18 -27.56 2.12
N LYS A 28 -20.00 -26.29 1.72
CA LYS A 28 -18.84 -25.53 2.18
C LYS A 28 -19.20 -24.85 3.49
N THR A 29 -18.62 -25.40 4.55
CA THR A 29 -18.53 -24.88 5.93
C THR A 29 -19.81 -24.95 6.77
N GLY A 30 -19.75 -25.73 7.85
CA GLY A 30 -20.77 -25.81 8.91
C GLY A 30 -20.84 -24.56 9.79
N ARG A 31 -21.05 -23.38 9.18
CA ARG A 31 -21.68 -22.24 9.86
C ARG A 31 -23.10 -22.14 9.31
N SER A 32 -24.08 -22.38 10.16
CA SER A 32 -25.46 -21.97 9.88
C SER A 32 -25.42 -20.47 9.57
N ILE A 33 -25.73 -20.10 8.33
CA ILE A 33 -25.91 -18.69 7.97
C ILE A 33 -27.12 -18.23 8.77
N ASP A 34 -26.88 -17.37 9.76
CA ASP A 34 -27.93 -16.78 10.55
C ASP A 34 -28.64 -15.72 9.69
N TRP A 35 -29.76 -16.13 9.08
CA TRP A 35 -30.56 -15.30 8.18
C TRP A 35 -31.15 -14.07 8.89
N SER A 36 -31.19 -14.06 10.23
CA SER A 36 -31.58 -12.87 11.00
C SER A 36 -30.60 -11.70 10.81
N MET A 37 -29.32 -11.95 10.49
CA MET A 37 -28.33 -10.89 10.16
C MET A 37 -28.63 -10.17 8.84
N LEU A 38 -29.37 -10.77 7.92
CA LEU A 38 -29.71 -10.15 6.63
C LEU A 38 -31.01 -9.33 6.70
N LEU A 39 -31.92 -9.72 7.59
CA LEU A 39 -33.19 -9.02 7.86
C LEU A 39 -33.01 -7.89 8.88
N THR A 40 -32.05 -8.04 9.79
CA THR A 40 -31.53 -6.95 10.62
C THR A 40 -30.54 -6.18 9.75
N GLY A 41 -31.06 -5.37 8.82
CA GLY A 41 -30.27 -4.70 7.79
C GLY A 41 -28.97 -4.19 8.38
N ALA A 42 -27.85 -4.70 7.85
CA ALA A 42 -26.50 -4.52 8.36
C ALA A 42 -26.37 -3.21 9.14
N GLU A 43 -26.56 -3.26 10.46
CA GLU A 43 -26.06 -2.25 11.36
C GLU A 43 -24.55 -2.41 11.25
N THR A 44 -24.02 -1.78 10.21
CA THR A 44 -22.61 -1.51 10.08
C THR A 44 -22.35 -0.74 11.35
N GLU A 45 -21.69 -1.36 12.34
CA GLU A 45 -21.33 -0.68 13.58
C GLU A 45 -20.83 0.69 13.16
N ARG A 46 -21.53 1.76 13.56
CA ARG A 46 -21.05 3.11 13.36
C ARG A 46 -19.83 3.24 14.25
N THR A 47 -18.69 2.73 13.78
CA THR A 47 -17.41 2.93 14.44
C THR A 47 -17.30 4.43 14.57
N ASN A 48 -17.14 4.90 15.82
CA ASN A 48 -17.03 6.32 16.07
C ASN A 48 -15.94 6.86 15.11
N PRO A 49 -16.24 7.85 14.25
CA PRO A 49 -15.32 8.29 13.19
C PRO A 49 -13.96 8.72 13.76
N MET A 50 -13.94 9.19 15.02
CA MET A 50 -12.73 9.50 15.75
C MET A 50 -11.93 8.24 16.14
N LYS A 51 -12.61 7.18 16.62
CA LYS A 51 -11.97 5.88 16.87
C LYS A 51 -11.41 5.27 15.59
N ALA A 52 -12.14 5.34 14.47
CA ALA A 52 -11.68 4.85 13.17
C ALA A 52 -10.40 5.58 12.70
N ARG A 53 -10.33 6.91 12.85
CA ARG A 53 -9.15 7.71 12.51
C ARG A 53 -7.94 7.39 13.40
N ILE A 54 -8.13 7.25 14.70
CA ILE A 54 -7.06 6.89 15.64
C ILE A 54 -6.49 5.50 15.28
N THR A 55 -7.37 4.55 14.98
CA THR A 55 -6.97 3.20 14.55
C THR A 55 -6.19 3.26 13.23
N ALA A 56 -6.64 4.01 12.23
CA ALA A 56 -5.93 4.20 10.96
C ALA A 56 -4.53 4.80 11.14
N PHE A 57 -4.39 5.81 12.01
CA PHE A 57 -3.09 6.39 12.34
C PHE A 57 -2.18 5.38 13.05
N SER A 58 -2.73 4.60 13.99
CA SER A 58 -1.98 3.51 14.64
C SER A 58 -1.48 2.48 13.62
N HIS A 59 -2.29 2.12 12.63
CA HIS A 59 -1.88 1.21 11.55
C HIS A 59 -0.77 1.81 10.70
N ALA A 60 -0.85 3.09 10.33
CA ALA A 60 0.20 3.77 9.57
C ALA A 60 1.53 3.81 10.34
N LEU A 61 1.50 4.13 11.64
CA LEU A 61 2.70 4.12 12.49
C LEU A 61 3.31 2.72 12.63
N ARG A 62 2.47 1.68 12.79
CA ARG A 62 2.93 0.29 12.80
C ARG A 62 3.59 -0.06 11.47
N GLY A 63 3.02 0.35 10.34
CA GLY A 63 3.60 0.16 9.01
C GLY A 63 4.98 0.80 8.88
N GLY A 64 5.13 2.06 9.31
CA GLY A 64 6.43 2.75 9.33
C GLY A 64 7.45 2.07 10.25
N ALA A 65 7.02 1.59 11.42
CA ALA A 65 7.89 0.85 12.33
C ALA A 65 8.33 -0.50 11.75
N THR A 66 7.45 -1.20 11.04
CA THR A 66 7.80 -2.44 10.32
C THR A 66 8.85 -2.14 9.25
N LEU A 67 8.60 -1.15 8.39
CA LEU A 67 9.54 -0.72 7.34
C LEU A 67 10.95 -0.48 7.89
N LEU A 68 11.05 0.34 8.95
CA LEU A 68 12.32 0.66 9.61
C LEU A 68 13.01 -0.53 10.26
N ARG A 69 12.26 -1.51 10.78
CA ARG A 69 12.85 -2.66 11.48
C ARG A 69 13.27 -3.78 10.54
N THR A 70 12.54 -3.98 9.43
CA THR A 70 12.76 -5.12 8.55
C THR A 70 13.66 -4.79 7.36
N GLN A 71 13.70 -3.53 6.91
CA GLN A 71 14.39 -3.17 5.67
C GLN A 71 15.69 -2.40 5.93
N PRO A 72 16.87 -2.96 5.57
CA PRO A 72 18.15 -2.28 5.72
C PRO A 72 18.25 -0.99 4.89
N HIS A 73 17.65 -0.95 3.70
CA HIS A 73 17.62 0.24 2.86
C HIS A 73 16.86 1.40 3.54
N ALA A 74 15.70 1.13 4.12
CA ALA A 74 14.97 2.10 4.94
C ALA A 74 15.79 2.62 6.14
N GLN A 75 16.57 1.76 6.81
CA GLN A 75 17.45 2.19 7.90
C GLN A 75 18.55 3.13 7.42
N PHE A 76 19.17 2.83 6.28
CA PHE A 76 20.15 3.71 5.65
C PHE A 76 19.53 5.06 5.29
N HIS A 77 18.35 5.07 4.66
CA HIS A 77 17.63 6.30 4.33
C HIS A 77 17.26 7.12 5.57
N ALA A 78 16.94 6.47 6.70
CA ALA A 78 16.69 7.15 7.97
C ALA A 78 17.93 7.86 8.50
N VAL A 79 19.08 7.19 8.52
CA VAL A 79 20.35 7.80 8.96
C VAL A 79 20.74 8.95 8.03
N ALA A 80 20.63 8.76 6.71
CA ALA A 80 20.90 9.80 5.73
C ALA A 80 20.00 11.03 5.93
N ALA A 81 18.69 10.82 6.16
CA ALA A 81 17.75 11.89 6.42
C ALA A 81 18.11 12.67 7.69
N LEU A 82 18.48 11.99 8.79
CA LEU A 82 18.91 12.65 10.02
C LEU A 82 20.17 13.50 9.81
N ILE A 83 21.14 13.01 9.04
CA ILE A 83 22.35 13.76 8.69
C ILE A 83 21.99 15.02 7.88
N VAL A 84 21.14 14.88 6.85
CA VAL A 84 20.70 16.01 6.00
C VAL A 84 19.98 17.07 6.82
N LEU A 85 19.04 16.68 7.70
CA LEU A 85 18.32 17.64 8.56
C LEU A 85 19.25 18.30 9.58
N GLY A 86 20.19 17.55 10.16
CA GLY A 86 21.21 18.09 11.06
C GLY A 86 22.12 19.11 10.37
N LEU A 87 22.57 18.81 9.15
CA LEU A 87 23.39 19.70 8.34
C LEU A 87 22.63 20.97 7.94
N ALA A 88 21.34 20.85 7.57
CA ALA A 88 20.47 21.98 7.29
C ALA A 88 20.36 22.94 8.49
N GLY A 89 20.18 22.41 9.70
CA GLY A 89 20.18 23.20 10.93
C GLY A 89 21.53 23.88 11.19
N TYR A 90 22.64 23.15 11.03
CA TYR A 90 23.99 23.67 11.25
C TYR A 90 24.37 24.81 10.28
N LEU A 91 24.03 24.64 9.00
CA LEU A 91 24.29 25.62 7.95
C LEU A 91 23.30 26.79 7.96
N ARG A 92 22.22 26.71 8.75
CA ARG A 92 21.16 27.73 8.86
C ARG A 92 20.54 28.05 7.48
N VAL A 93 20.22 26.99 6.74
CA VAL A 93 19.58 27.12 5.42
C VAL A 93 18.22 27.83 5.55
N SER A 94 17.79 28.49 4.48
CA SER A 94 16.55 29.25 4.42
C SER A 94 15.30 28.37 4.53
N HIS A 95 14.15 28.97 4.83
CA HIS A 95 12.86 28.27 4.91
C HIS A 95 12.48 27.55 3.61
N VAL A 96 12.84 28.12 2.45
CA VAL A 96 12.58 27.50 1.14
C VAL A 96 13.45 26.26 0.96
N GLU A 97 14.71 26.32 1.35
CA GLU A 97 15.63 25.18 1.28
C GLU A 97 15.23 24.06 2.22
N TRP A 98 14.75 24.39 3.43
CA TRP A 98 14.12 23.44 4.32
C TRP A 98 12.94 22.72 3.66
N ALA A 99 12.04 23.45 3.01
CA ALA A 99 10.91 22.85 2.31
C ALA A 99 11.37 21.90 1.19
N LEU A 100 12.39 22.28 0.41
CA LEU A 100 12.98 21.42 -0.63
C LEU A 100 13.57 20.14 -0.06
N LEU A 101 14.34 20.22 1.02
CA LEU A 101 14.93 19.06 1.69
C LEU A 101 13.85 18.14 2.26
N ILE A 102 12.82 18.68 2.91
CA ILE A 102 11.70 17.90 3.46
C ILE A 102 10.96 17.16 2.34
N VAL A 103 10.67 17.82 1.22
CA VAL A 103 10.00 17.19 0.08
C VAL A 103 10.87 16.08 -0.52
N ALA A 104 12.17 16.34 -0.71
CA ALA A 104 13.11 15.37 -1.23
C ALA A 104 13.22 14.12 -0.34
N ILE A 105 13.39 14.30 0.97
CA ILE A 105 13.42 13.20 1.94
C ILE A 105 12.10 12.43 1.93
N SER A 106 10.96 13.14 1.90
CA SER A 106 9.64 12.51 1.88
C SER A 106 9.44 11.64 0.64
N LEU A 107 9.93 12.08 -0.53
CA LEU A 107 9.84 11.30 -1.77
C LEU A 107 10.62 9.99 -1.69
N VAL A 108 11.81 10.01 -1.09
CA VAL A 108 12.60 8.78 -0.85
C VAL A 108 11.85 7.83 0.06
N TRP A 109 11.26 8.33 1.15
CA TRP A 109 10.47 7.51 2.06
C TRP A 109 9.22 6.90 1.42
N ILE A 110 8.53 7.66 0.56
CA ILE A 110 7.37 7.17 -0.18
C ILE A 110 7.80 6.07 -1.14
N ALA A 111 8.87 6.27 -1.90
CA ALA A 111 9.39 5.28 -2.83
C ALA A 111 9.81 3.99 -2.11
N GLU A 112 10.55 4.11 -1.00
CA GLU A 112 10.99 2.98 -0.18
C GLU A 112 9.80 2.21 0.41
N ALA A 113 8.79 2.90 0.93
CA ALA A 113 7.58 2.27 1.47
C ALA A 113 6.80 1.51 0.38
N ILE A 114 6.69 2.06 -0.83
CA ILE A 114 6.07 1.38 -1.97
C ILE A 114 6.90 0.17 -2.39
N ASN A 115 8.23 0.29 -2.44
CA ASN A 115 9.12 -0.83 -2.77
C ASN A 115 8.92 -1.99 -1.81
N THR A 116 8.95 -1.73 -0.50
CA THR A 116 8.72 -2.76 0.51
C THR A 116 7.32 -3.36 0.47
N ALA A 117 6.29 -2.56 0.19
CA ALA A 117 4.94 -3.08 0.03
C ALA A 117 4.84 -4.05 -1.16
N ILE A 118 5.51 -3.73 -2.28
CA ILE A 118 5.61 -4.60 -3.45
C ILE A 118 6.39 -5.87 -3.12
N GLU A 119 7.50 -5.77 -2.39
CA GLU A 119 8.28 -6.93 -1.94
C GLU A 119 7.44 -7.89 -1.11
N PHE A 120 6.74 -7.38 -0.09
CA PHE A 120 5.87 -8.21 0.76
C PHE A 120 4.72 -8.86 -0.02
N LEU A 121 4.09 -8.12 -0.94
CA LEU A 121 3.03 -8.68 -1.77
C LEU A 121 3.59 -9.76 -2.71
N ALA A 122 4.74 -9.52 -3.32
CA ALA A 122 5.39 -10.45 -4.22
C ALA A 122 5.80 -11.76 -3.51
N ASP A 123 6.32 -11.65 -2.29
CA ASP A 123 6.71 -12.79 -1.45
C ASP A 123 5.50 -13.63 -1.02
N GLU A 124 4.35 -12.99 -0.77
CA GLU A 124 3.11 -13.69 -0.43
C GLU A 124 2.48 -14.39 -1.66
N VAL A 125 2.54 -13.77 -2.84
CA VAL A 125 1.87 -14.29 -4.04
C VAL A 125 2.61 -15.47 -4.68
N SER A 126 3.93 -15.57 -4.53
CA SER A 126 4.70 -16.67 -5.13
C SER A 126 5.97 -16.97 -4.36
N ILE A 127 6.10 -18.22 -3.90
CA ILE A 127 7.32 -18.77 -3.31
C ILE A 127 8.32 -19.18 -4.41
N GLU A 128 7.82 -19.58 -5.58
CA GLU A 128 8.63 -19.96 -6.73
C GLU A 128 9.11 -18.73 -7.50
N TRP A 129 10.30 -18.84 -8.09
CA TRP A 129 10.85 -17.80 -8.94
C TRP A 129 9.99 -17.61 -10.20
N ARG A 130 9.51 -16.39 -10.42
CA ARG A 130 8.76 -15.98 -11.61
C ARG A 130 9.35 -14.72 -12.20
N GLU A 131 9.66 -14.74 -13.49
CA GLU A 131 10.30 -13.63 -14.20
C GLU A 131 9.51 -12.31 -14.08
N ARG A 132 8.18 -12.35 -14.15
CA ARG A 132 7.32 -11.17 -13.97
C ARG A 132 7.42 -10.55 -12.58
N ILE A 133 7.55 -11.37 -11.54
CA ILE A 133 7.71 -10.88 -10.16
C ILE A 133 9.08 -10.25 -9.98
N LYS A 134 10.12 -10.88 -10.55
CA LYS A 134 11.46 -10.29 -10.59
C LYS A 134 11.42 -8.90 -11.22
N HIS A 135 10.82 -8.75 -12.41
CA HIS A 135 10.71 -7.44 -13.05
C HIS A 135 9.96 -6.41 -12.21
N ALA A 136 8.88 -6.80 -11.52
CA ALA A 136 8.15 -5.90 -10.64
C ALA A 136 9.03 -5.39 -9.48
N LYS A 137 9.80 -6.29 -8.85
CA LYS A 137 10.75 -5.94 -7.79
C LYS A 137 11.88 -5.05 -8.31
N ASP A 138 12.45 -5.37 -9.47
CA ASP A 138 13.52 -4.59 -10.10
C ASP A 138 13.07 -3.15 -10.41
N ILE A 139 11.84 -2.98 -10.92
CA ILE A 139 11.27 -1.66 -11.21
C ILE A 139 10.99 -0.87 -9.91
N ALA A 140 10.51 -1.55 -8.87
CA ALA A 140 10.27 -0.92 -7.57
C ALA A 140 11.58 -0.41 -6.95
N ALA A 141 12.64 -1.22 -6.98
CA ALA A 141 13.98 -0.82 -6.52
C ALA A 141 14.55 0.33 -7.36
N PHE A 142 14.32 0.32 -8.68
CA PHE A 142 14.71 1.44 -9.55
C PHE A 142 14.00 2.75 -9.17
N ALA A 143 12.73 2.72 -8.77
CA ALA A 143 12.02 3.91 -8.30
C ALA A 143 12.66 4.53 -7.05
N VAL A 144 13.11 3.69 -6.10
CA VAL A 144 13.86 4.14 -4.92
C VAL A 144 15.17 4.81 -5.34
N LEU A 145 15.90 4.20 -6.28
CA LEU A 145 17.15 4.77 -6.81
C LEU A 145 16.95 6.16 -7.42
N VAL A 146 15.92 6.32 -8.25
CA VAL A 146 15.58 7.62 -8.87
C VAL A 146 15.24 8.66 -7.80
N ALA A 147 14.47 8.29 -6.78
CA ALA A 147 14.14 9.19 -5.68
C ALA A 147 15.40 9.59 -4.88
N ALA A 148 16.30 8.64 -4.60
CA ALA A 148 17.54 8.87 -3.88
C ALA A 148 18.50 9.80 -4.63
N ILE A 149 18.67 9.59 -5.94
CA ILE A 149 19.48 10.48 -6.80
C ILE A 149 18.88 11.87 -6.82
N SER A 150 17.56 11.97 -6.98
CA SER A 150 16.87 13.27 -6.97
C SER A 150 17.06 14.01 -5.65
N ALA A 151 16.98 13.30 -4.52
CA ALA A 151 17.25 13.87 -3.20
C ALA A 151 18.71 14.31 -3.03
N ALA A 152 19.67 13.54 -3.55
CA ALA A 152 21.08 13.91 -3.55
C ALA A 152 21.35 15.19 -4.37
N VAL A 153 20.71 15.33 -5.53
CA VAL A 153 20.79 16.55 -6.36
C VAL A 153 20.22 17.76 -5.60
N VAL A 154 19.04 17.63 -5.00
CA VAL A 154 18.45 18.70 -4.19
C VAL A 154 19.37 19.07 -3.01
N GLY A 155 19.90 18.07 -2.31
CA GLY A 155 20.87 18.29 -1.23
C GLY A 155 22.13 19.02 -1.71
N GLY A 156 22.66 18.67 -2.88
CA GLY A 156 23.79 19.38 -3.49
C GLY A 156 23.47 20.83 -3.80
N VAL A 157 22.32 21.10 -4.43
CA VAL A 157 21.85 22.47 -4.76
C VAL A 157 21.73 23.33 -3.50
N VAL A 158 21.25 22.76 -2.39
CA VAL A 158 21.09 23.48 -1.12
C VAL A 158 22.43 23.65 -0.39
N PHE A 159 23.22 22.59 -0.24
CA PHE A 159 24.38 22.60 0.66
C PHE A 159 25.66 23.13 0.02
N ILE A 160 25.90 22.91 -1.28
CA ILE A 160 27.14 23.36 -1.93
C ILE A 160 27.35 24.88 -1.78
N PRO A 161 26.36 25.75 -2.06
CA PRO A 161 26.55 27.20 -1.89
C PRO A 161 26.86 27.59 -0.43
N HIS A 162 26.18 26.94 0.52
CA HIS A 162 26.38 27.18 1.95
C HIS A 162 27.77 26.76 2.44
N LEU A 163 28.32 25.68 1.88
CA LEU A 163 29.66 25.18 2.21
C LEU A 163 30.78 25.99 1.56
N LEU A 164 30.53 26.63 0.42
CA LEU A 164 31.51 27.48 -0.26
C LEU A 164 31.56 28.92 0.28
N THR A 165 30.46 29.39 0.86
CA THR A 165 30.34 30.79 1.32
C THR A 165 30.64 30.98 2.80
N ARG A 166 30.68 29.90 3.59
CA ARG A 166 31.15 29.91 4.99
C ARG A 166 32.63 29.54 5.07
#